data_AF-A0A534BJC7-F1
#
_entry.id   AF-A0A534BJC7-F1
#
_cell.length_a   1.000
_cell.length_b   1.000
_cell.length_c   1.000
_cell.angle_alpha   90.00
_cell.angle_beta   90.00
_cell.angle_gamma   90.00
#
_symmetry.space_group_name_H-M   'P 1'
#
loop_
_entity.id
_entity.type
_entity.pdbx_description
1 polymer ?
#
loop_
_entity_poly.entity_id
_entity_poly.type
_entity_poly.pdbx_seq_one_letter_code
_entity_poly.pdbx_strand_id
1 'polypeptide(L)' 'MHAATRTAIYRRLRAANPAPTTELEHHSPFELLVAVMLSAHTTDKSVNAATRILFP' A
#
# COMPACT_ATOMS: atom_id res chain seq x y z
N MET A 1 20.41 6.60 -14.61
CA MET A 1 19.24 7.53 -14.68
C MET A 1 19.65 8.90 -14.16
N HIS A 2 19.53 9.95 -14.98
CA HIS A 2 19.92 11.32 -14.61
C HIS A 2 18.97 11.94 -13.58
N ALA A 3 19.47 12.90 -12.79
CA ALA A 3 18.70 13.56 -11.73
C ALA A 3 17.40 14.20 -12.25
N ALA A 4 17.48 14.92 -13.38
CA ALA A 4 16.32 15.56 -14.01
C ALA A 4 15.21 14.55 -14.37
N THR A 5 15.58 13.36 -14.85
CA THR A 5 14.63 12.29 -15.17
C THR A 5 13.89 11.80 -13.92
N ARG A 6 14.60 11.63 -12.78
CA ARG A 6 13.96 11.20 -11.51
C ARG A 6 12.92 12.22 -11.04
N THR A 7 13.29 13.50 -11.05
CA THR A 7 12.38 14.59 -10.67
C THR A 7 11.16 14.64 -11.57
N ALA A 8 11.32 14.45 -12.89
CA ALA A 8 10.19 14.41 -13.82
C ALA A 8 9.24 13.23 -13.55
N ILE A 9 9.78 12.05 -13.23
CA ILE A 9 8.98 10.87 -12.86
C ILE A 9 8.16 11.15 -11.60
N TYR A 10 8.78 11.60 -10.50
CA TYR A 10 8.06 11.87 -9.26
C TYR A 10 7.00 12.97 -9.43
N ARG A 11 7.26 14.01 -10.24
CA ARG A 11 6.26 15.04 -10.55
C ARG A 11 5.04 14.46 -11.25
N ARG A 12 5.24 13.58 -12.24
CA ARG A 12 4.14 12.92 -12.97
C ARG A 12 3.35 11.98 -12.07
N LEU A 13 4.04 11.16 -11.26
CA LEU A 13 3.40 10.24 -10.33
C LEU A 13 2.55 11.00 -9.29
N ARG A 14 3.07 12.08 -8.71
CA ARG A 14 2.33 12.93 -7.77
C ARG A 14 1.13 13.63 -8.41
N ALA A 15 1.25 14.06 -9.66
CA ALA A 15 0.13 14.67 -10.38
C ALA A 15 -0.98 13.66 -10.69
N ALA A 16 -0.62 12.41 -11.00
CA ALA A 16 -1.56 11.33 -11.30
C ALA A 16 -2.26 10.77 -10.04
N ASN A 17 -1.54 10.68 -8.91
CA ASN A 17 -2.09 10.27 -7.62
C ASN A 17 -1.54 11.21 -6.53
N PRO A 18 -2.29 12.28 -6.17
CA PRO A 18 -1.82 13.29 -5.21
C PRO A 18 -1.63 12.80 -3.77
N ALA A 19 -2.35 11.74 -3.38
CA ALA A 19 -2.36 11.18 -2.04
C ALA A 19 -2.40 9.64 -2.09
N PRO A 20 -1.32 8.98 -2.58
CA PRO A 20 -1.28 7.53 -2.68
C PRO A 20 -1.32 6.92 -1.27
N THR A 21 -2.09 5.87 -1.10
CA THR A 21 -2.19 5.09 0.14
C THR A 21 -2.08 3.60 -0.17
N THR A 22 -1.96 2.77 0.87
CA THR A 22 -1.93 1.31 0.74
C THR A 22 -3.28 0.75 0.27
N GLU A 23 -3.25 -0.39 -0.43
CA GLU A 23 -4.46 -1.15 -0.80
C GLU A 23 -4.92 -2.10 0.32
N LEU A 24 -4.12 -2.25 1.39
CA LEU A 24 -4.47 -3.07 2.56
C LEU A 24 -5.54 -2.38 3.42
N GLU A 25 -6.65 -3.06 3.62
CA GLU A 25 -7.75 -2.62 4.48
C GLU A 25 -7.35 -2.70 5.96
N HIS A 26 -7.39 -1.58 6.69
CA HIS A 26 -7.04 -1.49 8.11
C HIS A 26 -7.69 -0.25 8.77
N HIS A 27 -7.95 -0.32 10.07
CA HIS A 27 -8.50 0.80 10.87
C HIS A 27 -7.55 1.28 11.97
N SER A 28 -6.47 0.55 12.21
CA SER A 28 -5.46 0.90 13.21
C SER A 28 -4.03 0.61 12.71
N PRO A 29 -3.00 1.27 13.27
CA PRO A 29 -1.61 0.94 12.97
C PRO A 29 -1.25 -0.52 13.29
N PHE A 30 -1.92 -1.12 14.28
CA PHE A 30 -1.73 -2.51 14.65
C PHE A 30 -2.30 -3.47 13.59
N GLU A 31 -3.51 -3.21 13.09
CA GLU A 31 -4.08 -3.96 11.96
C GLU A 31 -3.20 -3.86 10.71
N LEU A 32 -2.66 -2.68 10.41
CA LEU A 32 -1.75 -2.51 9.27
C LEU A 32 -0.47 -3.34 9.45
N LEU A 33 0.12 -3.35 10.65
CA LEU A 33 1.29 -4.17 10.95
C LEU A 33 1.00 -5.65 10.68
N VAL A 34 -0.13 -6.17 11.17
CA VAL A 34 -0.51 -7.57 10.96
C VAL A 34 -0.80 -7.84 9.48
N ALA A 35 -1.51 -6.95 8.78
CA ALA A 35 -1.79 -7.09 7.35
C ALA A 35 -0.49 -7.11 6.51
N VAL A 36 0.51 -6.28 6.86
CA VAL A 36 1.83 -6.28 6.22
C VAL A 36 2.60 -7.57 6.49
N MET A 37 2.50 -8.15 7.70
CA MET A 37 3.11 -9.45 7.97
C MET A 37 2.48 -10.57 7.12
N LEU A 38 1.17 -10.50 6.91
CA LEU A 38 0.44 -11.46 6.06
C LEU A 38 0.69 -11.26 4.57
N SER A 39 1.14 -10.09 4.12
CA SER A 39 1.33 -9.78 2.69
C SER A 39 2.57 -10.43 2.06
N ALA A 40 3.42 -11.06 2.86
CA ALA A 40 4.61 -11.75 2.39
C ALA A 40 4.28 -12.79 1.29
N HIS A 41 4.78 -12.54 0.08
CA HIS A 41 4.58 -13.39 -1.11
C HIS A 41 3.10 -13.69 -1.43
N THR A 42 2.17 -12.79 -1.10
CA THR A 42 0.75 -12.90 -1.46
C THR A 42 0.23 -11.60 -2.07
N THR A 43 -1.05 -11.57 -2.42
CA THR A 43 -1.70 -10.38 -2.98
C THR A 43 -2.49 -9.66 -1.90
N ASP A 44 -2.57 -8.32 -1.99
CA ASP A 44 -3.38 -7.51 -1.08
C ASP A 44 -4.85 -7.95 -1.06
N LYS A 45 -5.36 -8.45 -2.19
CA LYS A 45 -6.69 -9.07 -2.28
C LYS A 45 -6.85 -10.28 -1.35
N SER A 46 -5.86 -11.18 -1.34
CA SER A 46 -5.88 -12.37 -0.46
C SER A 46 -5.72 -11.97 1.01
N VAL A 47 -4.90 -10.96 1.30
CA VAL A 47 -4.74 -10.42 2.66
C VAL A 47 -6.05 -9.82 3.14
N ASN A 48 -6.67 -8.92 2.36
CA ASN A 48 -7.94 -8.28 2.71
C ASN A 48 -9.06 -9.32 2.91
N ALA A 49 -9.09 -10.38 2.11
CA ALA A 49 -10.04 -11.48 2.31
C ALA A 49 -9.88 -12.17 3.67
N ALA A 50 -8.64 -12.34 4.15
CA ALA A 50 -8.36 -12.92 5.46
C ALA A 50 -8.61 -11.92 6.61
N THR A 51 -8.16 -10.66 6.45
CA THR A 51 -8.24 -9.66 7.51
C THR A 51 -9.67 -9.20 7.81
N ARG A 52 -10.57 -9.20 6.83
CA ARG A 52 -12.02 -8.94 7.06
C ARG A 52 -12.70 -9.92 8.01
N ILE A 53 -12.13 -11.13 8.16
CA ILE A 53 -12.63 -12.16 9.07
C ILE A 53 -11.83 -12.14 10.39
N LEU A 54 -10.53 -11.85 10.30
CA LEU A 54 -9.61 -11.89 11.43
C LEU A 54 -9.74 -10.66 12.35
N PHE A 55 -10.00 -9.48 11.79
CA PHE A 55 -10.09 -8.23 12.54
C PHE A 55 -11.49 -8.04 13.12
N PRO A 56 -11.59 -7.41 14.31
CA PRO A 56 -12.87 -7.18 15.01
C PRO A 56 -13.78 -6.16 14.31
#